data_AF-G6YZF3-F1
#
_entry.id   AF-G6YZF3-F1
#
_cell.length_a   1.000
_cell.length_b   1.000
_cell.length_c   1.000
_cell.angle_alpha   90.00
_cell.angle_beta   90.00
_cell.angle_gamma   90.00
#
_symmetry.space_group_name_H-M   'P 1'
#
loop_
_entity.id
_entity.type
_entity.pdbx_description
1 polymer ?
#
loop_
_entity_poly.entity_id
_entity_poly.type
_entity_poly.pdbx_seq_one_letter_code
_entity_poly.pdbx_strand_id
1 'polypeptide(L)'
;MSQAQFVLQSGAGGTKTNAAADVNDKVTALFPEQDDEAVDTALELFNRMSRQITDSYRTLESRVNQLSGELNQESLQRQQELEEKEQLADRLSTLLNALPAGVVVLDSQGVVTQTNPAAIALLGEPLDGARWVDVIHRCFAPRRDDGHEVSLKDGRRVSIEIRTMENQPGQLILLTDLTETRYLQAQLAHAQRLSAMGKMVASLAHQIRTPLSAAILYGGHLSQEDLDEEMRQRCASRLMSRLTHLEQQVRDMLIFARGETRLAEELSADKLVSALASAVEGLKPAPGATVNLENKISSDCRLMCNRD
;
A
#
# COMPACT_ATOMS: atom_id res chain seq x y z
N MET A 1 64.64 -11.27 15.73
CA MET A 1 66.04 -10.86 15.89
C MET A 1 66.31 -10.63 17.37
N SER A 2 67.43 -11.18 17.83
CA SER A 2 68.13 -10.94 19.12
C SER A 2 67.43 -11.35 20.42
N GLN A 3 67.80 -12.55 20.88
CA GLN A 3 67.81 -12.95 22.29
C GLN A 3 69.01 -12.28 22.99
N ALA A 4 68.84 -11.87 24.25
CA ALA A 4 69.96 -11.58 25.15
C ALA A 4 69.67 -12.20 26.53
N GLN A 5 70.51 -13.17 26.88
CA GLN A 5 70.49 -14.01 28.06
C GLN A 5 71.64 -13.55 28.95
N PHE A 6 71.40 -13.21 30.22
CA PHE A 6 72.46 -12.85 31.16
C PHE A 6 72.54 -13.86 32.30
N VAL A 7 73.76 -14.36 32.48
CA VAL A 7 74.20 -15.42 33.38
C VAL A 7 74.54 -14.82 34.74
N LEU A 8 74.05 -15.44 35.82
CA LEU A 8 74.49 -15.20 37.20
C LEU A 8 75.57 -16.22 37.57
N GLN A 9 76.80 -15.76 37.81
CA GLN A 9 77.85 -16.55 38.46
C GLN A 9 77.93 -16.18 39.94
N SER A 10 77.79 -17.18 40.81
CA SER A 10 78.12 -17.09 42.24
C SER A 10 79.61 -17.32 42.46
N GLY A 11 80.27 -16.42 43.18
CA GLY A 11 81.60 -16.64 43.77
C GLY A 11 81.50 -16.65 45.28
N ALA A 12 81.93 -17.74 45.91
CA ALA A 12 82.05 -17.90 47.35
C ALA A 12 83.50 -17.70 47.81
N GLY A 13 83.69 -17.12 49.00
CA GLY A 13 84.87 -17.35 49.86
C GLY A 13 85.57 -16.10 50.41
N GLY A 14 85.65 -15.99 51.74
CA GLY A 14 86.72 -15.21 52.41
C GLY A 14 86.31 -14.34 53.59
N THR A 15 86.49 -14.88 54.80
CA THR A 15 86.26 -14.35 56.16
C THR A 15 86.98 -13.05 56.62
N LYS A 16 86.21 -12.21 57.33
CA LYS A 16 86.49 -11.45 58.58
C LYS A 16 87.52 -10.30 58.63
N THR A 17 87.00 -9.07 58.75
CA THR A 17 87.31 -8.09 59.82
C THR A 17 86.18 -7.04 59.90
N ASN A 18 85.75 -6.69 61.11
CA ASN A 18 84.58 -5.83 61.41
C ASN A 18 84.78 -4.38 60.92
N ALA A 19 84.14 -4.01 59.80
CA ALA A 19 84.00 -2.63 59.33
C ALA A 19 82.75 -1.91 59.88
N ALA A 20 81.88 -2.63 60.61
CA ALA A 20 80.61 -2.08 61.11
C ALA A 20 80.76 -1.15 62.33
N ALA A 21 81.87 -1.22 63.05
CA ALA A 21 82.08 -0.38 64.24
C ALA A 21 82.54 1.06 63.89
N ASP A 22 83.29 1.24 62.79
CA ASP A 22 83.90 2.53 62.42
C ASP A 22 82.96 3.44 61.60
N VAL A 23 81.85 2.89 61.10
CA VAL A 23 80.79 3.66 60.42
C VAL A 23 79.85 4.30 61.44
N ASN A 24 79.67 3.68 62.61
CA ASN A 24 78.75 4.17 63.62
C ASN A 24 79.26 5.44 64.32
N ASP A 25 80.58 5.62 64.48
CA ASP A 25 81.17 6.82 65.10
C ASP A 25 81.20 8.04 64.16
N LYS A 26 81.18 7.84 62.84
CA LYS A 26 81.18 8.94 61.85
C LYS A 26 79.80 9.48 61.49
N VAL A 27 78.74 8.71 61.68
CA VAL A 27 77.36 9.17 61.42
C VAL A 27 76.85 10.09 62.54
N THR A 28 77.35 9.93 63.76
CA THR A 28 76.96 10.74 64.93
C THR A 28 77.53 12.17 64.91
N ALA A 29 78.46 12.50 64.00
CA ALA A 29 79.13 13.80 63.95
C ALA A 29 78.50 14.83 62.99
N LEU A 30 77.39 14.49 62.31
CA LEU A 30 76.74 15.35 61.30
C LEU A 30 75.34 15.86 61.69
N PHE A 31 74.84 15.48 62.86
CA PHE A 31 73.56 15.98 63.39
C PHE A 31 73.84 16.69 64.72
N PRO A 32 73.77 18.04 64.78
CA PRO A 32 73.77 18.72 66.08
C PRO A 32 72.48 18.34 66.82
N GLU A 33 72.54 18.31 68.16
CA GLU A 33 71.36 18.17 69.03
C GLU A 33 70.30 19.22 68.63
N GLN A 34 69.37 18.80 67.78
CA GLN A 34 68.15 19.52 67.46
C GLN A 34 67.05 18.87 68.29
N ASP A 35 66.24 19.69 68.95
CA ASP A 35 65.12 19.32 69.81
C ASP A 35 64.44 18.03 69.35
N ASP A 36 64.50 16.97 70.19
CA ASP A 36 63.81 15.70 69.97
C ASP A 36 62.30 15.94 69.64
N GLU A 37 61.72 17.04 70.12
CA GLU A 37 60.36 17.46 69.79
C GLU A 37 60.14 17.81 68.30
N ALA A 38 61.13 18.38 67.60
CA ALA A 38 60.98 18.83 66.21
C ALA A 38 61.04 17.67 65.19
N VAL A 39 61.84 16.65 65.49
CA VAL A 39 61.94 15.44 64.65
C VAL A 39 60.75 14.53 64.90
N ASP A 40 60.32 14.36 66.15
CA ASP A 40 59.10 13.61 66.47
C ASP A 40 57.87 14.28 65.86
N THR A 41 57.74 15.61 65.92
CA THR A 41 56.63 16.31 65.26
C THR A 41 56.66 16.18 63.74
N ALA A 42 57.84 16.21 63.09
CA ALA A 42 57.96 15.99 61.65
C ALA A 42 57.61 14.54 61.24
N LEU A 43 58.01 13.55 62.05
CA LEU A 43 57.71 12.14 61.84
C LEU A 43 56.22 11.84 62.06
N GLU A 44 55.60 12.48 63.06
CA GLU A 44 54.15 12.45 63.28
C GLU A 44 53.38 13.09 62.13
N LEU A 45 53.83 14.24 61.60
CA LEU A 45 53.25 14.91 60.43
C LEU A 45 53.33 14.03 59.19
N PHE A 46 54.48 13.39 58.95
CA PHE A 46 54.66 12.46 57.84
C PHE A 46 53.76 11.22 57.99
N ASN A 47 53.71 10.61 59.17
CA ASN A 47 52.82 9.48 59.45
C ASN A 47 51.34 9.86 59.27
N ARG A 48 50.96 11.08 59.66
CA ARG A 48 49.61 11.62 59.46
C ARG A 48 49.29 11.84 57.99
N MET A 49 50.20 12.43 57.21
CA MET A 49 50.02 12.59 55.76
C MET A 49 49.98 11.24 55.03
N SER A 50 50.84 10.30 55.41
CA SER A 50 50.88 8.97 54.79
C SER A 50 49.58 8.19 55.04
N ARG A 51 49.02 8.28 56.26
CA ARG A 51 47.67 7.76 56.57
C ARG A 51 46.60 8.44 55.73
N GLN A 52 46.62 9.77 55.65
CA GLN A 52 45.66 10.54 54.87
C GLN A 52 45.70 10.21 53.36
N ILE A 53 46.89 10.02 52.80
CA ILE A 53 47.09 9.60 51.40
C ILE A 53 46.54 8.18 51.22
N THR A 54 46.90 7.25 52.11
CA THR A 54 46.42 5.87 52.06
C THR A 54 44.89 5.79 52.10
N ASP A 55 44.26 6.59 52.96
CA ASP A 55 42.79 6.67 53.06
C ASP A 55 42.17 7.31 51.81
N SER A 56 42.80 8.34 51.23
CA SER A 56 42.35 8.96 49.98
C SER A 56 42.44 7.98 48.79
N TYR A 57 43.51 7.20 48.70
CA TYR A 57 43.72 6.20 47.65
C TYR A 57 42.69 5.08 47.76
N ARG A 58 42.43 4.56 48.97
CA ARG A 58 41.36 3.57 49.20
C ARG A 58 39.99 4.10 48.83
N THR A 59 39.70 5.35 49.16
CA THR A 59 38.42 5.99 48.81
C THR A 59 38.28 6.16 47.31
N LEU A 60 39.35 6.58 46.62
CA LEU A 60 39.36 6.75 45.17
C LEU A 60 39.22 5.41 44.45
N GLU A 61 39.93 4.37 44.90
CA GLU A 61 39.86 3.01 44.36
C GLU A 61 38.44 2.43 44.52
N SER A 62 37.82 2.63 45.67
CA SER A 62 36.41 2.27 45.88
C SER A 62 35.48 3.02 44.92
N ARG A 63 35.73 4.32 44.68
CA ARG A 63 34.93 5.13 43.75
C ARG A 63 35.10 4.70 42.29
N VAL A 64 36.33 4.38 41.89
CA VAL A 64 36.64 3.88 40.54
C VAL A 64 35.98 2.52 40.32
N ASN A 65 36.04 1.61 41.30
CA ASN A 65 35.37 0.32 41.19
C ASN A 65 33.85 0.46 41.15
N GLN A 66 33.27 1.37 41.92
CA GLN A 66 31.84 1.67 41.89
C GLN A 66 31.41 2.23 40.52
N LEU A 67 32.08 3.28 40.04
CA LEU A 67 31.77 3.91 38.74
C LEU A 67 31.99 2.95 37.58
N SER A 68 33.03 2.12 37.62
CA SER A 68 33.27 1.08 36.62
C SER A 68 32.15 0.04 36.60
N GLY A 69 31.61 -0.31 37.78
CA GLY A 69 30.42 -1.16 37.89
C GLY A 69 29.17 -0.51 37.28
N GLU A 70 28.90 0.75 37.62
CA GLU A 70 27.75 1.53 37.11
C GLU A 70 27.83 1.70 35.59
N LEU A 71 29.00 2.07 35.05
CA LEU A 71 29.23 2.24 33.60
C LEU A 71 29.06 0.92 32.84
N ASN A 72 29.59 -0.18 33.35
CA ASN A 72 29.42 -1.48 32.72
C ASN A 72 27.94 -1.89 32.69
N GLN A 73 27.21 -1.63 33.77
CA GLN A 73 25.78 -1.91 33.83
C GLN A 73 24.99 -1.05 32.83
N GLU A 74 25.27 0.25 32.75
CA GLU A 74 24.62 1.17 31.80
C GLU A 74 24.96 0.78 30.35
N SER A 75 26.22 0.44 30.07
CA SER A 75 26.64 -0.01 28.74
C SER A 75 25.93 -1.29 28.32
N LEU A 76 25.80 -2.27 29.23
CA LEU A 76 25.10 -3.53 28.95
C LEU A 76 23.62 -3.29 28.67
N GLN A 77 22.98 -2.41 29.46
CA GLN A 77 21.58 -2.05 29.29
C GLN A 77 21.34 -1.33 27.95
N ARG A 78 22.18 -0.35 27.61
CA ARG A 78 22.07 0.37 26.33
C ARG A 78 22.28 -0.56 25.13
N GLN A 79 23.18 -1.54 25.26
CA GLN A 79 23.43 -2.53 24.22
C GLN A 79 22.20 -3.44 24.01
N GLN A 80 21.57 -3.90 25.10
CA GLN A 80 20.31 -4.65 25.03
C GLN A 80 19.19 -3.82 24.38
N GLU A 81 19.03 -2.54 24.75
CA GLU A 81 18.03 -1.66 24.14
C GLU A 81 18.25 -1.43 22.64
N LEU A 82 19.51 -1.34 22.20
CA LEU A 82 19.85 -1.22 20.78
C LEU A 82 19.52 -2.50 20.02
N GLU A 83 19.90 -3.66 20.57
CA GLU A 83 19.58 -4.97 19.98
C GLU A 83 18.07 -5.17 19.85
N GLU A 84 17.27 -4.79 20.87
CA GLU A 84 15.82 -4.86 20.82
C GLU A 84 15.23 -3.94 19.73
N LYS A 85 15.75 -2.72 19.60
CA LYS A 85 15.31 -1.77 18.57
C LYS A 85 15.66 -2.24 17.16
N GLU A 86 16.85 -2.79 16.96
CA GLU A 86 17.29 -3.35 15.69
C GLU A 86 16.41 -4.54 15.29
N GLN A 87 16.17 -5.48 16.21
CA GLN A 87 15.28 -6.62 15.96
C GLN A 87 13.86 -6.18 15.59
N LEU A 88 13.34 -5.15 16.25
CA LEU A 88 12.02 -4.62 15.95
C LEU A 88 11.99 -3.95 14.57
N ALA A 89 13.01 -3.15 14.23
CA ALA A 89 13.12 -2.50 12.93
C ALA A 89 13.21 -3.52 11.78
N ASP A 90 14.04 -4.55 11.94
CA ASP A 90 14.18 -5.64 10.97
C ASP A 90 12.87 -6.39 10.78
N ARG A 91 12.15 -6.66 11.88
CA ARG A 91 10.84 -7.31 11.82
C ARG A 91 9.82 -6.46 11.08
N LEU A 92 9.76 -5.16 11.34
CA LEU A 92 8.84 -4.24 10.65
C LEU A 92 9.17 -4.14 9.15
N SER A 93 10.45 -4.00 8.80
CA SER A 93 10.92 -3.98 7.42
C SER A 93 10.55 -5.26 6.67
N THR A 94 10.75 -6.42 7.31
CA THR A 94 10.37 -7.72 6.75
C THR A 94 8.86 -7.80 6.49
N LEU A 95 8.04 -7.33 7.43
CA LEU A 95 6.59 -7.31 7.26
C LEU A 95 6.16 -6.39 6.11
N LEU A 96 6.71 -5.18 6.02
CA LEU A 96 6.40 -4.24 4.93
C LEU A 96 6.79 -4.80 3.55
N ASN A 97 7.91 -5.52 3.47
CA ASN A 97 8.39 -6.16 2.24
C ASN A 97 7.56 -7.38 1.83
N ALA A 98 6.97 -8.09 2.79
CA ALA A 98 6.13 -9.26 2.54
C ALA A 98 4.67 -8.89 2.21
N LEU A 99 4.24 -7.65 2.45
CA LEU A 99 2.88 -7.22 2.14
C LEU A 99 2.64 -7.21 0.62
N PRO A 100 1.53 -7.81 0.13
CA PRO A 100 1.18 -7.80 -1.29
C PRO A 100 0.59 -6.45 -1.73
N ALA A 101 0.15 -5.62 -0.77
CA ALA A 101 -0.35 -4.28 -1.04
C ALA A 101 0.80 -3.28 -1.10
N GLY A 102 0.73 -2.35 -2.06
CA GLY A 102 1.66 -1.24 -2.16
C GLY A 102 1.45 -0.23 -1.04
N VAL A 103 2.50 0.05 -0.30
CA VAL A 103 2.50 1.05 0.76
C VAL A 103 3.41 2.21 0.35
N VAL A 104 2.86 3.42 0.40
CA VAL A 104 3.59 4.67 0.11
C VAL A 104 3.34 5.63 1.26
N VAL A 105 4.41 6.18 1.82
CA VAL A 105 4.36 7.20 2.87
C VAL A 105 4.75 8.54 2.25
N LEU A 106 3.93 9.56 2.50
CA LEU A 106 4.17 10.94 2.08
C LEU A 106 4.47 11.83 3.28
N ASP A 107 5.33 12.82 3.08
CA ASP A 107 5.51 13.93 4.02
C ASP A 107 4.41 15.00 3.92
N SER A 108 4.53 16.05 4.73
CA SER A 108 3.63 17.21 4.72
C SER A 108 3.57 17.99 3.39
N GLN A 109 4.57 17.82 2.51
CA GLN A 109 4.66 18.47 1.20
C GLN A 109 4.17 17.56 0.05
N GLY A 110 3.74 16.34 0.37
CA GLY A 110 3.30 15.34 -0.61
C GLY A 110 4.46 14.69 -1.37
N VAL A 111 5.65 14.67 -0.79
CA VAL A 111 6.83 13.96 -1.30
C VAL A 111 6.88 12.57 -0.71
N VAL A 112 7.17 11.58 -1.55
CA VAL A 112 7.30 10.17 -1.12
C VAL A 112 8.56 10.01 -0.28
N THR A 113 8.38 9.58 0.97
CA THR A 113 9.48 9.35 1.92
C THR A 113 9.84 7.89 2.06
N GLN A 114 8.86 6.99 1.96
CA GLN A 114 9.07 5.55 2.03
C GLN A 114 8.12 4.80 1.11
N THR A 115 8.60 3.71 0.55
CA THR A 115 7.81 2.78 -0.26
C THR A 115 8.17 1.34 0.05
N ASN A 116 7.23 0.42 -0.16
CA ASN A 116 7.53 -1.00 -0.15
C ASN A 116 7.71 -1.57 -1.58
N PRO A 117 8.29 -2.77 -1.74
CA PRO A 117 8.50 -3.39 -3.04
C PRO A 117 7.21 -3.57 -3.86
N ALA A 118 6.07 -3.82 -3.23
CA ALA A 118 4.79 -3.93 -3.91
C ALA A 118 4.36 -2.59 -4.55
N ALA A 119 4.60 -1.46 -3.89
CA ALA A 119 4.35 -0.14 -4.46
C ALA A 119 5.24 0.12 -5.67
N ILE A 120 6.52 -0.27 -5.60
CA ILE A 120 7.45 -0.18 -6.74
C ILE A 120 6.99 -1.05 -7.91
N ALA A 121 6.54 -2.29 -7.64
CA ALA A 121 6.02 -3.17 -8.68
C ALA A 121 4.75 -2.64 -9.36
N LEU A 122 3.91 -1.89 -8.64
CA LEU A 122 2.69 -1.28 -9.17
C LEU A 122 2.92 0.05 -9.89
N LEU A 123 3.82 0.90 -9.37
CA LEU A 123 3.99 2.28 -9.82
C LEU A 123 5.27 2.53 -10.62
N GLY A 124 6.20 1.58 -10.64
CA GLY A 124 7.52 1.70 -11.26
C GLY A 124 8.44 2.70 -10.54
N GLU A 125 9.72 2.70 -10.91
CA GLU A 125 10.73 3.61 -10.36
C GLU A 125 10.90 4.87 -11.23
N PRO A 126 11.39 6.00 -10.67
CA PRO A 126 11.66 6.26 -9.24
C PRO A 126 10.38 6.61 -8.46
N LEU A 127 10.35 6.28 -7.16
CA LEU A 127 9.29 6.68 -6.22
C LEU A 127 9.85 7.51 -5.06
N ASP A 128 10.89 7.03 -4.38
CA ASP A 128 11.45 7.74 -3.23
C ASP A 128 11.97 9.13 -3.63
N GLY A 129 11.57 10.15 -2.87
CA GLY A 129 11.88 11.56 -3.14
C GLY A 129 11.07 12.20 -4.28
N ALA A 130 10.23 11.45 -5.00
CA ALA A 130 9.35 12.01 -6.02
C ALA A 130 8.11 12.67 -5.39
N ARG A 131 7.54 13.68 -6.07
CA ARG A 131 6.25 14.25 -5.67
C ARG A 131 5.14 13.27 -6.07
N TRP A 132 4.21 13.02 -5.15
CA TRP A 132 3.11 12.08 -5.40
C TRP A 132 2.27 12.45 -6.62
N VAL A 133 2.06 13.74 -6.87
CA VAL A 133 1.34 14.25 -8.05
C VAL A 133 2.00 13.82 -9.36
N ASP A 134 3.34 13.81 -9.43
CA ASP A 134 4.07 13.40 -10.62
C ASP A 134 3.93 11.90 -10.86
N VAL A 135 3.93 11.11 -9.79
CA VAL A 135 3.68 9.65 -9.83
C VAL A 135 2.25 9.37 -10.33
N ILE A 136 1.26 10.14 -9.83
CA ILE A 136 -0.12 10.05 -10.32
C ILE A 136 -0.17 10.29 -11.83
N HIS A 137 0.38 11.40 -12.32
CA HIS A 137 0.37 11.72 -13.74
C HIS A 137 1.12 10.70 -14.61
N ARG A 138 2.19 10.10 -14.06
CA ARG A 138 2.98 9.09 -14.75
C ARG A 138 2.21 7.78 -14.92
N CYS A 139 1.59 7.27 -13.86
CA CYS A 139 1.13 5.88 -13.82
C CYS A 139 -0.38 5.72 -13.94
N PHE A 140 -1.15 6.73 -13.56
CA PHE A 140 -2.61 6.63 -13.45
C PHE A 140 -3.24 7.11 -14.76
N ALA A 141 -4.28 6.40 -15.18
CA ALA A 141 -5.11 6.71 -16.33
C ALA A 141 -6.58 6.63 -15.88
N PRO A 142 -7.04 7.61 -15.07
CA PRO A 142 -8.38 7.59 -14.50
C PRO A 142 -9.43 7.52 -15.60
N ARG A 143 -10.32 6.54 -15.52
CA ARG A 143 -11.46 6.36 -16.41
C ARG A 143 -12.73 6.93 -15.77
N ARG A 144 -13.77 7.19 -16.58
CA ARG A 144 -15.05 7.71 -16.08
C ARG A 144 -15.77 6.76 -15.09
N ASP A 145 -15.36 5.50 -15.00
CA ASP A 145 -15.99 4.43 -14.21
C ASP A 145 -15.16 4.04 -12.96
N ASP A 146 -14.20 4.88 -12.57
CA ASP A 146 -13.15 4.51 -11.62
C ASP A 146 -13.59 4.63 -10.15
N GLY A 147 -14.47 5.56 -9.75
CA GLY A 147 -14.97 5.61 -8.37
C GLY A 147 -13.85 5.69 -7.32
N HIS A 148 -13.71 4.66 -6.47
CA HIS A 148 -12.61 4.51 -5.49
C HIS A 148 -11.41 3.68 -6.02
N GLU A 149 -11.53 3.13 -7.22
CA GLU A 149 -10.48 2.38 -7.92
C GLU A 149 -9.88 3.28 -9.00
N VAL A 150 -8.64 3.04 -9.42
CA VAL A 150 -8.06 3.75 -10.55
C VAL A 150 -7.39 2.76 -11.49
N SER A 151 -7.58 2.97 -12.78
CA SER A 151 -6.83 2.24 -13.80
C SER A 151 -5.42 2.78 -13.95
N LEU A 152 -4.44 1.88 -13.98
CA LEU A 152 -3.07 2.21 -14.37
C LEU A 152 -2.95 2.20 -15.90
N LYS A 153 -1.92 2.88 -16.43
CA LYS A 153 -1.59 2.87 -17.87
C LYS A 153 -1.22 1.48 -18.39
N ASP A 154 -0.76 0.58 -17.52
CA ASP A 154 -0.49 -0.84 -17.81
C ASP A 154 -1.79 -1.68 -17.87
N GLY A 155 -2.97 -1.08 -17.68
CA GLY A 155 -4.26 -1.76 -17.76
C GLY A 155 -4.72 -2.43 -16.46
N ARG A 156 -3.88 -2.48 -15.43
CA ARG A 156 -4.24 -2.96 -14.08
C ARG A 156 -5.25 -2.05 -13.39
N ARG A 157 -5.99 -2.62 -12.45
CA ARG A 157 -6.95 -1.91 -11.59
C ARG A 157 -6.42 -1.88 -10.16
N VAL A 158 -6.30 -0.70 -9.55
CA VAL A 158 -5.81 -0.54 -8.18
C VAL A 158 -6.83 0.20 -7.34
N SER A 159 -7.11 -0.29 -6.13
CA SER A 159 -7.81 0.49 -5.11
C SER A 159 -6.82 1.37 -4.37
N ILE A 160 -7.22 2.62 -4.08
CA ILE A 160 -6.40 3.58 -3.35
C ILE A 160 -7.10 3.95 -2.04
N GLU A 161 -6.43 3.73 -0.92
CA GLU A 161 -6.87 4.23 0.38
C GLU A 161 -5.83 5.19 0.96
N ILE A 162 -6.29 6.36 1.40
CA ILE A 162 -5.44 7.38 2.03
C ILE A 162 -5.81 7.48 3.50
N ARG A 163 -4.81 7.45 4.38
CA ARG A 163 -4.95 7.66 5.82
C ARG A 163 -3.96 8.72 6.28
N THR A 164 -4.41 9.65 7.11
CA THR A 164 -3.53 10.61 7.78
C THR A 164 -2.85 9.95 8.98
N MET A 165 -1.57 10.23 9.20
CA MET A 165 -0.86 9.69 10.35
C MET A 165 -1.07 10.59 11.58
N GLU A 166 -1.37 10.01 12.75
CA GLU A 166 -1.66 10.76 13.98
C GLU A 166 -0.42 11.39 14.62
N ASN A 167 0.73 10.71 14.54
CA ASN A 167 1.95 11.09 15.26
C ASN A 167 2.99 11.85 14.40
N GLN A 168 2.79 11.98 13.09
CA GLN A 168 3.68 12.70 12.19
C GLN A 168 2.89 13.38 11.07
N PRO A 169 3.27 14.61 10.65
CA PRO A 169 2.62 15.29 9.54
C PRO A 169 2.94 14.57 8.23
N GLY A 170 1.99 13.77 7.74
CA GLY A 170 2.14 12.95 6.54
C GLY A 170 0.90 12.13 6.21
N GLN A 171 0.93 11.43 5.08
CA GLN A 171 -0.14 10.58 4.60
C GLN A 171 0.39 9.18 4.27
N LEU A 172 -0.36 8.16 4.67
CA LEU A 172 -0.16 6.77 4.27
C LEU A 172 -1.11 6.45 3.13
N ILE A 173 -0.56 6.00 2.01
CA ILE A 173 -1.31 5.57 0.83
C ILE A 173 -1.14 4.07 0.68
N LEU A 174 -2.27 3.37 0.67
CA LEU A 174 -2.36 1.94 0.42
C LEU A 174 -2.92 1.69 -0.97
N LEU A 175 -2.22 0.86 -1.73
CA LEU A 175 -2.55 0.47 -3.10
C LEU A 175 -2.79 -1.04 -3.13
N THR A 176 -3.99 -1.46 -3.51
CA THR A 176 -4.31 -2.89 -3.63
C THR A 176 -4.62 -3.23 -5.08
N ASP A 177 -3.86 -4.16 -5.66
CA ASP A 177 -4.14 -4.67 -7.00
C ASP A 177 -5.42 -5.50 -6.99
N LEU A 178 -6.43 -5.03 -7.72
CA LEU A 178 -7.73 -5.68 -7.86
C LEU A 178 -7.91 -6.33 -9.24
N THR A 179 -6.86 -6.40 -10.05
CA THR A 179 -6.95 -6.87 -11.44
C THR A 179 -7.53 -8.28 -11.53
N GLU A 180 -7.00 -9.23 -10.76
CA GLU A 180 -7.48 -10.62 -10.74
C GLU A 180 -8.91 -10.72 -10.17
N THR A 181 -9.19 -9.98 -9.09
CA THR A 181 -10.52 -9.99 -8.47
C THR A 181 -11.58 -9.47 -9.44
N ARG A 182 -11.29 -8.38 -10.16
CA ARG A 182 -12.18 -7.82 -11.19
C ARG A 182 -12.35 -8.77 -12.38
N TYR A 183 -11.28 -9.44 -12.81
CA TYR A 183 -11.36 -10.45 -13.86
C TYR A 183 -12.27 -11.62 -13.48
N LEU A 184 -12.11 -12.17 -12.27
CA LEU A 184 -12.96 -13.25 -11.77
C LEU A 184 -14.40 -12.80 -11.56
N GLN A 185 -14.63 -11.59 -11.04
CA GLN A 185 -15.97 -11.01 -10.92
C GLN A 185 -16.65 -10.88 -12.29
N ALA A 186 -15.93 -10.41 -13.31
CA ALA A 186 -16.45 -10.30 -14.66
C ALA A 186 -16.82 -11.67 -15.27
N GLN A 187 -15.96 -12.68 -15.08
CA GLN A 187 -16.26 -14.05 -15.51
C GLN A 187 -17.49 -14.63 -14.79
N LEU A 188 -17.59 -14.43 -13.48
CA LEU A 188 -18.72 -14.91 -12.68
C LEU A 188 -20.02 -14.22 -13.11
N ALA A 189 -20.00 -12.91 -13.31
CA ALA A 189 -21.14 -12.16 -13.83
C ALA A 189 -21.56 -12.65 -15.23
N HIS A 190 -20.59 -12.98 -16.09
CA HIS A 190 -20.86 -13.57 -17.40
C HIS A 190 -21.50 -14.96 -17.30
N ALA A 191 -20.96 -15.84 -16.44
CA ALA A 191 -21.50 -17.17 -16.20
C ALA A 191 -22.92 -17.12 -15.60
N GLN A 192 -23.19 -16.21 -14.67
CA GLN A 192 -24.52 -15.98 -14.10
C GLN A 192 -25.51 -15.53 -15.18
N ARG A 193 -25.12 -14.61 -16.07
CA ARG A 193 -25.94 -14.20 -17.22
C ARG A 193 -26.26 -15.37 -18.14
N LEU A 194 -25.27 -16.18 -18.50
CA LEU A 194 -25.46 -17.37 -19.33
C LEU A 194 -26.38 -18.41 -18.65
N SER A 195 -26.23 -18.62 -17.35
CA SER A 195 -27.09 -19.53 -16.57
C SER A 195 -28.55 -19.04 -16.51
N ALA A 196 -28.75 -17.74 -16.24
CA ALA A 196 -30.06 -17.12 -16.27
C ALA A 196 -30.69 -17.24 -17.66
N MET A 197 -29.91 -17.02 -18.72
CA MET A 197 -30.35 -17.23 -20.09
C MET A 197 -30.75 -18.68 -20.34
N GLY A 198 -29.96 -19.67 -19.89
CA GLY A 198 -30.30 -21.09 -20.01
C GLY A 198 -31.65 -21.44 -19.40
N LYS A 199 -32.00 -20.85 -18.25
CA LYS A 199 -33.34 -20.98 -17.65
C LYS A 199 -34.43 -20.32 -18.50
N MET A 200 -34.12 -19.17 -19.10
CA MET A 200 -35.04 -18.46 -19.99
C MET A 200 -35.19 -19.13 -21.37
N VAL A 201 -34.24 -19.91 -21.86
CA VAL A 201 -34.29 -20.59 -23.18
C VAL A 201 -35.57 -21.43 -23.32
N ALA A 202 -35.99 -22.11 -22.25
CA ALA A 202 -37.23 -22.89 -22.26
C ALA A 202 -38.47 -22.02 -22.48
N SER A 203 -38.55 -20.87 -21.79
CA SER A 203 -39.61 -19.88 -21.99
C SER A 203 -39.52 -19.21 -23.37
N LEU A 204 -38.31 -18.94 -23.83
CA LEU A 204 -38.03 -18.26 -25.09
C LEU A 204 -38.38 -19.13 -26.30
N ALA A 205 -38.12 -20.43 -26.22
CA ALA A 205 -38.56 -21.38 -27.23
C ALA A 205 -40.09 -21.32 -27.41
N HIS A 206 -40.84 -21.14 -26.34
CA HIS A 206 -42.29 -20.94 -26.42
C HIS A 206 -42.65 -19.57 -27.02
N GLN A 207 -41.97 -18.51 -26.60
CA GLN A 207 -42.19 -17.15 -27.11
C GLN A 207 -41.82 -16.97 -28.59
N ILE A 208 -40.85 -17.72 -29.12
CA ILE A 208 -40.51 -17.76 -30.56
C ILE A 208 -41.52 -18.60 -31.33
N ARG A 209 -41.93 -19.74 -30.77
CA ARG A 209 -42.86 -20.67 -31.44
C ARG A 209 -44.17 -19.97 -31.80
N THR A 210 -44.72 -19.16 -30.92
CA THR A 210 -46.00 -18.48 -31.12
C THR A 210 -46.05 -17.53 -32.35
N PRO A 211 -45.18 -16.50 -32.47
CA PRO A 211 -45.14 -15.63 -33.65
C PRO A 211 -44.71 -16.39 -34.90
N LEU A 212 -43.84 -17.41 -34.79
CA LEU A 212 -43.45 -18.25 -35.91
C LEU A 212 -44.63 -19.07 -36.46
N SER A 213 -45.41 -19.72 -35.58
CA SER A 213 -46.63 -20.44 -35.98
C SER A 213 -47.64 -19.50 -36.63
N ALA A 214 -47.80 -18.28 -36.12
CA ALA A 214 -48.65 -17.27 -36.74
C ALA A 214 -48.13 -16.84 -38.13
N ALA A 215 -46.82 -16.65 -38.29
CA ALA A 215 -46.20 -16.31 -39.57
C ALA A 215 -46.37 -17.45 -40.60
N ILE A 216 -46.19 -18.70 -40.20
CA ILE A 216 -46.44 -19.88 -41.03
C ILE A 216 -47.92 -19.94 -41.45
N LEU A 217 -48.85 -19.68 -40.53
CA LEU A 217 -50.29 -19.66 -40.83
C LEU A 217 -50.64 -18.59 -41.87
N TYR A 218 -50.19 -17.34 -41.68
CA TYR A 218 -50.44 -16.26 -42.64
C TYR A 218 -49.74 -16.52 -43.99
N GLY A 219 -48.54 -17.13 -43.98
CA GLY A 219 -47.83 -17.54 -45.20
C GLY A 219 -48.57 -18.64 -45.96
N GLY A 220 -49.18 -19.59 -45.25
CA GLY A 220 -50.05 -20.61 -45.81
C GLY A 220 -51.31 -20.02 -46.44
N HIS A 221 -51.95 -19.04 -45.79
CA HIS A 221 -53.08 -18.32 -46.39
C HIS A 221 -52.68 -17.58 -47.67
N LEU A 222 -51.47 -17.00 -47.74
CA LEU A 222 -50.97 -16.36 -48.96
C LEU A 222 -50.71 -17.34 -50.11
N SER A 223 -50.61 -18.64 -49.84
CA SER A 223 -50.37 -19.68 -50.84
C SER A 223 -51.66 -20.25 -51.44
N GLN A 224 -52.84 -19.81 -50.99
CA GLN A 224 -54.12 -20.23 -51.56
C GLN A 224 -54.46 -19.40 -52.82
N GLU A 225 -54.92 -20.07 -53.87
CA GLU A 225 -55.16 -19.44 -55.19
C GLU A 225 -56.36 -18.47 -55.20
N ASP A 226 -57.35 -18.68 -54.30
CA ASP A 226 -58.60 -17.91 -54.22
C ASP A 226 -58.61 -16.83 -53.10
N LEU A 227 -57.50 -16.12 -52.90
CA LEU A 227 -57.48 -14.97 -51.97
C LEU A 227 -57.79 -13.65 -52.67
N ASP A 228 -58.79 -12.94 -52.13
CA ASP A 228 -59.03 -11.54 -52.40
C ASP A 228 -57.79 -10.68 -52.10
N GLU A 229 -57.56 -9.64 -52.90
CA GLU A 229 -56.38 -8.79 -52.85
C GLU A 229 -56.28 -8.03 -51.51
N GLU A 230 -57.42 -7.62 -50.94
CA GLU A 230 -57.47 -6.96 -49.63
C GLU A 230 -57.07 -7.94 -48.49
N MET A 231 -57.54 -9.19 -48.58
CA MET A 231 -57.19 -10.26 -47.63
C MET A 231 -55.71 -10.65 -47.74
N ARG A 232 -55.17 -10.66 -48.97
CA ARG A 232 -53.76 -10.93 -49.28
C ARG A 232 -52.84 -9.87 -48.66
N GLN A 233 -53.14 -8.59 -48.84
CA GLN A 233 -52.37 -7.50 -48.24
C GLN A 233 -52.42 -7.53 -46.71
N ARG A 234 -53.59 -7.84 -46.12
CA ARG A 234 -53.72 -8.06 -44.66
C ARG A 234 -52.88 -9.24 -44.15
N CYS A 235 -52.87 -10.37 -44.86
CA CYS A 235 -52.05 -11.52 -44.47
C CYS A 235 -50.56 -11.21 -44.58
N ALA A 236 -50.12 -10.56 -45.66
CA ALA A 236 -48.73 -10.17 -45.87
C ALA A 236 -48.23 -9.17 -44.82
N SER A 237 -49.01 -8.13 -44.52
CA SER A 237 -48.68 -7.15 -43.49
C SER A 237 -48.60 -7.76 -42.08
N ARG A 238 -49.54 -8.66 -41.74
CA ARG A 238 -49.52 -9.38 -40.45
C ARG A 238 -48.33 -10.33 -40.35
N LEU A 239 -47.98 -11.05 -41.42
CA LEU A 239 -46.80 -11.90 -41.48
C LEU A 239 -45.54 -11.07 -41.24
N MET A 240 -45.38 -9.97 -41.97
CA MET A 240 -44.21 -9.11 -41.86
C MET A 240 -44.06 -8.55 -40.44
N SER A 241 -45.17 -8.05 -39.87
CA SER A 241 -45.19 -7.58 -38.48
C SER A 241 -44.76 -8.66 -37.47
N ARG A 242 -45.20 -9.93 -37.64
CA ARG A 242 -44.81 -11.04 -36.76
C ARG A 242 -43.32 -11.39 -36.89
N LEU A 243 -42.78 -11.35 -38.10
CA LEU A 243 -41.35 -11.59 -38.34
C LEU A 243 -40.49 -10.47 -37.76
N THR A 244 -40.86 -9.20 -37.96
CA THR A 244 -40.15 -8.06 -37.37
C THR A 244 -40.17 -8.11 -35.83
N HIS A 245 -41.30 -8.51 -35.24
CA HIS A 245 -41.38 -8.68 -33.78
C HIS A 245 -40.48 -9.80 -33.27
N LEU A 246 -40.42 -10.93 -33.98
CA LEU A 246 -39.53 -12.04 -33.65
C LEU A 246 -38.05 -11.61 -33.77
N GLU A 247 -37.71 -10.87 -34.81
CA GLU A 247 -36.36 -10.32 -35.01
C GLU A 247 -35.95 -9.40 -33.84
N GLN A 248 -36.83 -8.49 -33.42
CA GLN A 248 -36.60 -7.61 -32.27
C GLN A 248 -36.36 -8.43 -30.99
N GLN A 249 -37.19 -9.44 -30.71
CA GLN A 249 -37.04 -10.30 -29.53
C GLN A 249 -35.69 -11.05 -29.51
N VAL A 250 -35.24 -11.56 -30.67
CA VAL A 250 -33.94 -12.23 -30.79
C VAL A 250 -32.81 -11.22 -30.58
N ARG A 251 -32.94 -10.01 -31.11
CA ARG A 251 -31.95 -8.93 -30.95
C ARG A 251 -31.80 -8.53 -29.48
N ASP A 252 -32.90 -8.30 -28.78
CA ASP A 252 -32.91 -7.92 -27.36
C ASP A 252 -32.27 -9.02 -26.49
N MET A 253 -32.53 -10.29 -26.81
CA MET A 253 -31.88 -11.43 -26.14
C MET A 253 -30.36 -11.46 -26.37
N LEU A 254 -29.91 -11.20 -27.60
CA LEU A 254 -28.48 -11.16 -27.93
C LEU A 254 -27.76 -9.99 -27.26
N ILE A 255 -28.42 -8.84 -27.15
CA ILE A 255 -27.92 -7.67 -26.41
C ILE A 255 -27.75 -8.03 -24.93
N PHE A 256 -28.76 -8.66 -24.31
CA PHE A 256 -28.68 -9.13 -22.92
C PHE A 256 -27.57 -10.17 -22.71
N ALA A 257 -27.42 -11.13 -23.63
CA ALA A 257 -26.42 -12.19 -23.57
C ALA A 257 -24.98 -11.66 -23.67
N ARG A 258 -24.73 -10.71 -24.59
CA ARG A 258 -23.43 -10.03 -24.69
C ARG A 258 -23.15 -9.21 -23.44
N GLY A 259 -24.17 -8.56 -22.88
CA GLY A 259 -24.07 -7.68 -21.70
C GLY A 259 -22.94 -6.64 -21.79
N GLU A 260 -22.57 -6.30 -23.02
CA GLU A 260 -21.84 -5.09 -23.37
C GLU A 260 -22.83 -4.17 -24.07
N THR A 261 -23.70 -3.51 -23.33
CA THR A 261 -24.22 -2.23 -23.79
C THR A 261 -23.12 -1.21 -23.54
N ARG A 262 -22.07 -1.24 -24.38
CA ARG A 262 -21.15 -0.09 -24.45
C ARG A 262 -21.99 1.08 -24.93
N LEU A 263 -22.43 1.92 -24.01
CA LEU A 263 -23.02 3.21 -24.32
C LEU A 263 -21.92 4.01 -25.01
N ALA A 264 -21.87 3.95 -26.34
CA ALA A 264 -20.76 4.46 -27.12
C ALA A 264 -21.05 5.86 -27.67
N GLU A 265 -22.31 6.28 -27.67
CA GLU A 265 -22.74 7.55 -28.27
C GLU A 265 -23.17 8.56 -27.21
N GLU A 266 -22.74 9.81 -27.38
CA GLU A 266 -23.24 10.95 -26.61
C GLU A 266 -24.40 11.62 -27.38
N LEU A 267 -25.57 11.68 -26.76
CA LEU A 267 -26.76 12.38 -27.26
C LEU A 267 -27.09 13.56 -26.34
N SER A 268 -27.36 14.74 -26.91
CA SER A 268 -27.85 15.86 -26.10
C SER A 268 -29.30 15.64 -25.67
N ALA A 269 -29.64 16.11 -24.47
CA ALA A 269 -31.01 16.03 -23.96
C ALA A 269 -32.04 16.61 -24.95
N ASP A 270 -31.71 17.72 -25.61
CA ASP A 270 -32.60 18.36 -26.60
C ASP A 270 -32.87 17.49 -27.83
N LYS A 271 -31.87 16.73 -28.30
CA LYS A 271 -32.05 15.79 -29.42
C LYS A 271 -32.94 14.63 -29.04
N LEU A 272 -32.81 14.11 -27.82
CA LEU A 272 -33.68 13.06 -27.29
C LEU A 272 -35.13 13.54 -27.20
N VAL A 273 -35.34 14.73 -26.62
CA VAL A 273 -36.68 15.32 -26.46
C VAL A 273 -37.32 15.59 -27.81
N SER A 274 -36.55 16.10 -28.78
CA SER A 274 -37.04 16.32 -30.15
C SER A 274 -37.41 15.01 -30.84
N ALA A 275 -36.59 13.96 -30.68
CA ALA A 275 -36.88 12.64 -31.23
C ALA A 275 -38.14 12.01 -30.58
N LEU A 276 -38.31 12.18 -29.27
CA LEU A 276 -39.50 11.75 -28.55
C LEU A 276 -40.75 12.50 -28.99
N ALA A 277 -40.67 13.82 -29.19
CA ALA A 277 -41.77 14.64 -29.69
C ALA A 277 -42.23 14.16 -31.08
N SER A 278 -41.29 13.97 -32.01
CA SER A 278 -41.59 13.43 -33.34
C SER A 278 -42.20 12.03 -33.29
N ALA A 279 -41.73 11.15 -32.40
CA ALA A 279 -42.28 9.81 -32.23
C ALA A 279 -43.72 9.85 -31.67
N VAL A 280 -44.00 10.75 -30.73
CA VAL A 280 -45.33 10.96 -30.15
C VAL A 280 -46.31 11.51 -31.18
N GLU A 281 -45.89 12.44 -32.04
CA GLU A 281 -46.72 12.92 -33.16
C GLU A 281 -47.11 11.80 -34.13
N GLY A 282 -46.20 10.82 -34.35
CA GLY A 282 -46.47 9.65 -35.17
C GLY A 282 -47.47 8.66 -34.59
N LEU A 283 -47.71 8.67 -33.27
CA LEU A 283 -48.50 7.65 -32.56
C LEU A 283 -50.03 7.88 -32.59
N LYS A 284 -50.51 8.99 -33.19
CA LYS A 284 -51.95 9.38 -33.25
C LYS A 284 -52.70 9.02 -31.96
N PRO A 285 -52.49 9.77 -30.86
CA PRO A 285 -53.16 9.51 -29.59
C PRO A 285 -54.69 9.48 -29.75
N ALA A 286 -55.36 8.72 -28.87
CA ALA A 286 -56.81 8.58 -28.89
C ALA A 286 -57.50 9.98 -28.88
N PRO A 287 -58.64 10.13 -29.56
CA PRO A 287 -59.31 11.43 -29.67
C PRO A 287 -59.62 11.99 -28.27
N GLY A 288 -59.03 13.16 -27.97
CA GLY A 288 -59.15 13.85 -26.68
C GLY A 288 -57.93 13.76 -25.76
N ALA A 289 -56.91 12.98 -26.09
CA ALA A 289 -55.68 12.90 -25.29
C ALA A 289 -54.63 13.93 -25.74
N THR A 290 -54.18 14.78 -24.82
CA THR A 290 -53.08 15.72 -25.02
C THR A 290 -51.81 15.18 -24.35
N VAL A 291 -50.72 15.04 -25.12
CA VAL A 291 -49.41 14.65 -24.58
C VAL A 291 -48.57 15.92 -24.44
N ASN A 292 -48.03 16.16 -23.26
CA ASN A 292 -47.14 17.29 -22.99
C ASN A 292 -45.77 16.76 -22.56
N LEU A 293 -44.71 17.16 -23.26
CA LEU A 293 -43.33 16.77 -22.97
C LEU A 293 -42.65 17.92 -22.24
N GLU A 294 -42.36 17.72 -20.95
CA GLU A 294 -41.67 18.70 -20.11
C GLU A 294 -40.20 18.29 -19.93
N ASN A 295 -39.27 19.04 -20.52
CA ASN A 295 -37.83 18.83 -20.31
C ASN A 295 -37.33 19.68 -19.13
N LYS A 296 -36.94 19.04 -18.02
CA LYS A 296 -36.35 19.69 -16.83
C LYS A 296 -34.83 19.56 -16.76
N ILE A 297 -34.20 19.08 -17.82
CA ILE A 297 -32.77 18.80 -17.87
C ILE A 297 -32.06 20.02 -18.49
N SER A 298 -30.92 20.42 -17.94
CA SER A 298 -30.09 21.47 -18.52
C SER A 298 -29.69 21.12 -19.96
N SER A 299 -29.71 22.10 -20.88
CA SER A 299 -29.34 21.95 -22.30
C SER A 299 -27.92 21.41 -22.51
N ASP A 300 -27.01 21.60 -21.54
CA ASP A 300 -25.64 21.09 -21.57
C ASP A 300 -25.51 19.62 -21.13
N CYS A 301 -26.61 18.96 -20.73
CA CYS A 301 -26.58 17.58 -20.32
C CYS A 301 -26.39 16.65 -21.54
N ARG A 302 -25.37 15.78 -21.46
CA ARG A 302 -25.10 14.73 -22.43
C ARG A 302 -25.43 13.37 -21.84
N LEU A 303 -26.25 12.62 -22.57
CA LEU A 303 -26.67 11.27 -22.22
C LEU A 303 -25.81 10.28 -23.02
N MET A 304 -25.33 9.24 -22.34
CA MET A 304 -24.67 8.12 -22.99
C MET A 304 -25.75 7.11 -23.43
N CYS A 305 -25.84 6.80 -24.71
CA CYS A 305 -26.84 5.88 -25.26
C CYS A 305 -26.29 5.00 -26.39
N ASN A 306 -27.07 3.98 -26.75
CA ASN A 306 -26.96 3.27 -28.02
C ASN A 306 -28.14 3.73 -28.88
N ARG A 307 -27.86 4.26 -30.07
CA ARG A 307 -28.86 4.91 -30.92
C ARG A 307 -29.66 3.92 -31.79
N ASP A 308 -29.21 2.68 -31.85
CA ASP A 308 -29.82 1.56 -32.60
C ASP A 308 -30.91 0.82 -31.81
#